data_AF-A0A831UQH9-F1
#
_entry.id   AF-A0A831UQH9-F1
#
_cell.length_a   1.000
_cell.length_b   1.000
_cell.length_c   1.000
_cell.angle_alpha   90.00
_cell.angle_beta   90.00
_cell.angle_gamma   90.00
#
_symmetry.space_group_name_H-M   'P 1'
#
loop_
_entity.id
_entity.type
_entity.pdbx_description
1 polymer ?
#
loop_
_entity_poly.entity_id
_entity_poly.type
_entity_poly.pdbx_seq_one_letter_code
_entity_poly.pdbx_strand_id
1 'polypeptide(L)'
;MHAQTPVRRVWVSVVGWSPMAVINTLWGACEQGIVPTHLILLASEDKPEVQKSIRIVEKYARALLAQFGVPDPKMETRSIDEDDLKGFWETLKQVMAQLKNSGDRIVLDITAGRKYMSALGMALGRWGNIGLEKLYYTHLYDQRYTDVPYPLIPRHQHRLYDLLETFQ
;
A
#
# COMPACT_ATOMS: atom_id res chain seq x y z
N MET A 1 13.37 24.52 -21.75
CA MET A 1 12.91 23.17 -21.32
C MET A 1 12.81 23.17 -19.81
N HIS A 2 11.61 23.34 -19.25
CA HIS A 2 11.41 23.13 -17.81
C HIS A 2 11.45 21.62 -17.57
N ALA A 3 12.50 21.13 -16.93
CA ALA A 3 12.51 19.78 -16.39
C ALA A 3 11.35 19.70 -15.40
N GLN A 4 10.31 18.92 -15.73
CA GLN A 4 9.25 18.61 -14.79
C GLN A 4 9.89 17.85 -13.63
N THR A 5 9.85 18.41 -12.43
CA THR A 5 10.23 17.68 -11.22
C THR A 5 9.42 16.38 -11.19
N PRO A 6 10.05 15.21 -11.04
CA PRO A 6 9.34 13.95 -11.00
C PRO A 6 8.27 14.00 -9.91
N VAL A 7 7.03 13.66 -10.27
CA VAL A 7 5.89 13.68 -9.35
C VAL A 7 6.15 12.69 -8.24
N ARG A 8 6.27 13.21 -7.01
CA ARG A 8 6.52 12.39 -5.83
C ARG A 8 5.25 11.65 -5.43
N ARG A 9 5.37 10.33 -5.30
CA ARG A 9 4.27 9.43 -4.91
C ARG A 9 4.57 8.78 -3.57
N VAL A 10 3.56 8.77 -2.71
CA VAL A 10 3.59 8.12 -1.39
C VAL A 10 2.60 6.96 -1.40
N TRP A 11 3.11 5.77 -1.15
CA TRP A 11 2.33 4.54 -1.00
C TRP A 11 2.09 4.26 0.48
N VAL A 12 0.84 4.21 0.89
CA VAL A 12 0.44 3.87 2.26
C VAL A 12 -0.20 2.49 2.22
N SER A 13 0.29 1.54 3.03
CA SER A 13 -0.28 0.20 3.11
C SER A 13 -0.16 -0.37 4.52
N VAL A 14 -1.09 -1.25 4.88
CA VAL A 14 -0.99 -2.03 6.13
C VAL A 14 -0.10 -3.25 5.88
N VAL A 15 0.79 -3.56 6.81
CA VAL A 15 1.58 -4.78 6.79
C VAL A 15 1.07 -5.72 7.89
N GLY A 16 0.44 -6.82 7.46
CA GLY A 16 0.05 -7.93 8.34
C GLY A 16 0.98 -9.14 8.18
N TRP A 17 0.43 -10.34 8.36
CA TRP A 17 1.20 -11.59 8.31
C TRP A 17 1.62 -12.02 6.89
N SER A 18 0.89 -11.59 5.84
CA SER A 18 1.25 -11.88 4.46
C SER A 18 1.94 -10.67 3.82
N PRO A 19 3.28 -10.68 3.69
CA PRO A 19 4.01 -9.61 2.99
C PRO A 19 3.70 -9.59 1.49
N MET A 20 3.32 -10.73 0.90
CA MET A 20 3.00 -10.83 -0.53
C MET A 20 1.73 -10.07 -0.89
N ALA A 21 0.77 -9.92 0.03
CA ALA A 21 -0.40 -9.07 -0.21
C ALA A 21 -0.02 -7.61 -0.52
N VAL A 22 1.00 -7.08 0.16
CA VAL A 22 1.52 -5.72 -0.07
C VAL A 22 2.35 -5.69 -1.36
N ILE A 23 3.32 -6.61 -1.50
CA ILE A 23 4.26 -6.61 -2.63
C ILE A 23 3.56 -6.87 -3.96
N ASN A 24 2.60 -7.79 -4.00
CA ASN A 24 1.90 -8.10 -5.24
C ASN A 24 1.02 -6.93 -5.70
N THR A 25 0.41 -6.23 -4.75
CA THR A 25 -0.37 -5.01 -5.05
C THR A 25 0.53 -3.89 -5.56
N LEU A 26 1.66 -3.66 -4.88
CA LEU A 26 2.66 -2.69 -5.32
C LEU A 26 3.21 -3.01 -6.71
N TRP A 27 3.53 -4.27 -6.99
CA TRP A 27 4.01 -4.72 -8.29
C TRP A 27 2.98 -4.46 -9.40
N GLY A 28 1.73 -4.89 -9.18
CA GLY A 28 0.66 -4.65 -10.15
C GLY A 28 0.43 -3.16 -10.41
N ALA A 29 0.54 -2.30 -9.39
CA ALA A 29 0.45 -0.86 -9.54
C ALA A 29 1.63 -0.27 -10.34
N CYS A 30 2.86 -0.75 -10.11
CA CYS A 30 4.04 -0.34 -10.86
C CYS A 30 3.92 -0.70 -12.35
N GLU A 31 3.40 -1.88 -12.69
CA GLU A 31 3.11 -2.27 -14.09
C GLU A 31 2.06 -1.37 -14.76
N GLN A 32 1.17 -0.75 -13.97
CA GLN A 32 0.20 0.25 -14.43
C GLN A 32 0.78 1.68 -14.44
N GLY A 33 2.07 1.86 -14.18
CA GLY A 33 2.74 3.17 -14.18
C GLY A 33 2.68 3.95 -12.87
N ILE A 34 2.14 3.35 -11.80
CA ILE A 34 2.15 3.95 -10.45
C ILE A 34 3.39 3.49 -9.70
N VAL A 35 4.44 4.30 -9.77
CA VAL A 35 5.73 4.01 -9.14
C VAL A 35 5.95 4.95 -7.94
N PRO A 36 5.84 4.48 -6.69
CA PRO A 36 6.06 5.30 -5.51
C PRO A 36 7.54 5.51 -5.19
N THR A 37 7.84 6.67 -4.63
CA THR A 37 9.18 7.05 -4.14
C THR A 37 9.30 7.00 -2.61
N HIS A 38 8.16 6.86 -1.94
CA HIS A 38 8.06 6.83 -0.48
C HIS A 38 6.99 5.81 -0.08
N LEU A 39 7.30 4.93 0.85
CA LEU A 39 6.38 3.95 1.42
C LEU A 39 6.17 4.26 2.90
N ILE A 40 4.90 4.28 3.32
CA ILE A 40 4.50 4.32 4.73
C ILE A 40 3.79 3.01 5.04
N LEU A 41 4.40 2.20 5.90
CA LEU A 41 3.92 0.89 6.30
C LEU A 41 3.23 1.00 7.67
N LEU A 42 1.93 0.74 7.74
CA LEU A 42 1.19 0.70 9.01
C LEU A 42 1.26 -0.73 9.57
N ALA A 43 1.89 -0.95 10.72
CA ALA A 43 2.13 -2.30 11.21
C ALA A 43 2.19 -2.41 12.75
N SER A 44 1.79 -3.56 13.29
CA SER A 44 1.96 -3.89 14.72
C SER A 44 3.37 -4.40 14.99
N GLU A 45 4.27 -3.46 15.28
CA GLU A 45 5.70 -3.73 15.45
C GLU A 45 6.02 -4.55 16.71
N ASP A 46 5.08 -4.71 17.63
CA ASP A 46 5.18 -5.56 18.82
C ASP A 46 5.09 -7.07 18.50
N LYS A 47 4.60 -7.42 17.32
CA LYS A 47 4.44 -8.83 16.87
C LYS A 47 5.64 -9.29 16.02
N PRO A 48 6.44 -10.30 16.46
CA PRO A 48 7.65 -10.75 15.74
C PRO A 48 7.42 -11.19 14.29
N GLU A 49 6.29 -11.82 14.01
CA GLU A 49 5.87 -12.24 12.68
C GLU A 49 5.60 -11.04 11.77
N VAL A 50 5.00 -9.97 12.30
CA VAL A 50 4.77 -8.73 11.55
C VAL A 50 6.10 -8.02 11.30
N GLN A 51 7.01 -7.97 12.27
CA GLN A 51 8.36 -7.44 12.04
C GLN A 51 9.11 -8.19 10.92
N LYS A 52 8.94 -9.51 10.84
CA LYS A 52 9.50 -10.30 9.73
C LYS A 52 8.85 -9.91 8.41
N SER A 53 7.53 -9.73 8.37
CA SER A 53 6.82 -9.25 7.17
C SER A 53 7.28 -7.87 6.73
N ILE A 54 7.47 -6.92 7.65
CA ILE A 54 8.01 -5.58 7.34
C ILE A 54 9.36 -5.70 6.63
N ARG A 55 10.30 -6.46 7.20
CA ARG A 55 11.63 -6.67 6.59
C ARG A 55 11.56 -7.30 5.19
N ILE A 56 10.61 -8.22 4.99
CA ILE A 56 10.36 -8.81 3.67
C ILE A 56 9.81 -7.73 2.73
N VAL A 57 8.79 -6.99 3.13
CA VAL A 57 8.20 -5.91 2.31
C VAL A 57 9.27 -4.90 1.92
N GLU A 58 10.07 -4.40 2.86
CA GLU A 58 11.13 -3.43 2.58
C GLU A 58 12.15 -3.98 1.57
N LYS A 59 12.63 -5.21 1.76
CA LYS A 59 13.60 -5.85 0.85
C LYS A 59 13.04 -5.98 -0.56
N TYR A 60 11.83 -6.52 -0.69
CA TYR A 60 11.22 -6.77 -2.00
C TYR A 60 10.80 -5.46 -2.68
N ALA A 61 10.26 -4.49 -1.93
CA ALA A 61 9.88 -3.19 -2.46
C ALA A 61 11.11 -2.41 -2.97
N ARG A 62 12.26 -2.45 -2.28
CA ARG A 62 13.51 -1.85 -2.80
C ARG A 62 13.94 -2.50 -4.11
N ALA A 63 13.98 -3.82 -4.15
CA ALA A 63 14.38 -4.56 -5.35
C ALA A 63 13.43 -4.29 -6.52
N LEU A 64 12.12 -4.29 -6.26
CA LEU A 64 11.07 -4.00 -7.23
C LEU A 64 11.20 -2.56 -7.76
N LEU A 65 11.17 -1.56 -6.88
CA LEU A 65 11.17 -0.15 -7.26
C LEU A 65 12.44 0.27 -7.99
N ALA A 66 13.58 -0.36 -7.70
CA ALA A 66 14.80 -0.18 -8.47
C ALA A 66 14.62 -0.54 -9.95
N GLN A 67 13.86 -1.60 -10.27
CA GLN A 67 13.53 -1.97 -11.66
C GLN A 67 12.64 -0.93 -12.35
N PHE A 68 11.88 -0.16 -11.57
CA PHE A 68 11.00 0.92 -12.05
C PHE A 68 11.64 2.31 -11.92
N GLY A 69 12.97 2.40 -11.75
CA GLY A 69 13.72 3.66 -11.77
C GLY A 69 13.80 4.40 -10.43
N VAL A 70 13.44 3.74 -9.32
CA VAL A 70 13.54 4.29 -7.95
C VAL A 70 14.47 3.40 -7.11
N PRO A 71 15.80 3.58 -7.18
CA PRO A 71 16.76 2.69 -6.52
C PRO A 71 16.82 2.86 -5.00
N ASP A 72 16.48 4.03 -4.48
CA ASP A 72 16.46 4.32 -3.05
C ASP A 72 15.12 4.95 -2.62
N PRO A 73 14.04 4.15 -2.56
CA PRO A 73 12.77 4.63 -2.03
C PRO A 73 12.89 4.93 -0.54
N LYS A 74 12.31 6.05 -0.10
CA LYS A 74 12.12 6.30 1.33
C LYS A 74 11.13 5.27 1.89
N MET A 75 11.40 4.71 3.05
CA MET A 75 10.49 3.80 3.75
C MET A 75 10.39 4.22 5.21
N GLU A 76 9.17 4.29 5.74
CA GLU A 76 8.93 4.48 7.17
C GLU A 76 7.81 3.55 7.63
N THR A 77 7.95 3.05 8.86
CA THR A 77 6.91 2.28 9.53
C THR A 77 6.21 3.18 10.54
N ARG A 78 4.87 3.07 10.62
CA ARG A 78 4.05 3.67 11.66
C ARG A 78 3.40 2.56 12.47
N SER A 79 3.73 2.53 13.75
CA SER A 79 3.16 1.56 14.67
C SER A 79 1.63 1.73 14.76
N ILE A 80 0.93 0.60 14.71
CA ILE A 80 -0.49 0.46 14.99
C ILE A 80 -0.69 -0.72 15.94
N ASP A 81 -1.80 -0.71 16.66
CA ASP A 81 -2.41 -1.92 17.18
C ASP A 81 -3.55 -2.25 16.20
N GLU A 82 -3.37 -3.12 15.22
CA GLU A 82 -3.52 -4.53 15.53
C GLU A 82 -4.96 -4.74 15.93
N ASP A 83 -5.18 -4.91 17.22
CA ASP A 83 -6.42 -5.22 17.92
C ASP A 83 -7.28 -3.99 18.25
N ASP A 84 -6.73 -2.77 18.12
CA ASP A 84 -7.43 -1.51 18.40
C ASP A 84 -8.00 -0.84 17.12
N LEU A 85 -9.31 -1.02 16.91
CA LEU A 85 -10.01 -0.40 15.80
C LEU A 85 -9.96 1.14 15.83
N LYS A 86 -10.10 1.74 17.01
CA LYS A 86 -10.12 3.20 17.16
C LYS A 86 -8.72 3.76 16.98
N GLY A 87 -7.72 3.16 17.62
CA GLY A 87 -6.32 3.52 17.46
C GLY A 87 -5.87 3.45 15.99
N PHE A 88 -6.22 2.37 15.29
CA PHE A 88 -5.95 2.27 13.85
C PHE A 88 -6.60 3.42 13.06
N TRP A 89 -7.88 3.74 13.33
CA TRP A 89 -8.56 4.84 12.66
C TRP A 89 -7.88 6.20 12.88
N GLU A 90 -7.48 6.49 14.11
CA GLU A 90 -6.79 7.74 14.44
C GLU A 90 -5.42 7.81 13.76
N THR A 91 -4.63 6.74 13.79
CA THR A 91 -3.32 6.68 13.11
C THR A 91 -3.48 6.86 11.61
N LEU A 92 -4.43 6.16 10.99
CA LEU A 92 -4.68 6.27 9.55
C LEU A 92 -5.08 7.71 9.18
N LYS A 93 -6.02 8.34 9.91
CA LYS A 93 -6.39 9.75 9.68
C LYS A 93 -5.20 10.68 9.81
N GLN A 94 -4.37 10.49 10.84
CA GLN A 94 -3.21 11.33 11.10
C GLN A 94 -2.20 11.25 9.95
N VAL A 95 -1.85 10.04 9.50
CA VAL A 95 -0.94 9.82 8.36
C VAL A 95 -1.49 10.49 7.11
N MET A 96 -2.77 10.28 6.80
CA MET A 96 -3.38 10.82 5.59
C MET A 96 -3.52 12.35 5.62
N ALA A 97 -3.80 12.94 6.80
CA ALA A 97 -3.83 14.39 6.98
C ALA A 97 -2.45 15.04 6.81
N GLN A 98 -1.38 14.38 7.28
CA GLN A 98 0.00 14.84 7.08
C GLN A 98 0.36 14.85 5.58
N LEU A 99 0.01 13.78 4.87
CA LEU A 99 0.29 13.67 3.43
C LEU A 99 -0.52 14.64 2.57
N LYS A 100 -1.78 14.91 2.94
CA LYS A 100 -2.63 15.85 2.20
C LYS A 100 -1.98 17.22 2.01
N ASN A 101 -1.17 17.66 2.98
CA ASN A 101 -0.52 18.97 2.97
C ASN A 101 0.88 18.96 2.33
N SER A 102 1.41 17.80 1.90
CA SER A 102 2.77 17.71 1.35
C SER A 102 2.86 18.03 -0.15
N GLY A 103 1.72 18.05 -0.86
CA GLY A 103 1.67 18.17 -2.32
C GLY A 103 2.05 16.88 -3.06
N ASP A 104 2.31 15.78 -2.34
CA ASP A 104 2.58 14.48 -2.92
C ASP A 104 1.30 13.84 -3.49
N ARG A 105 1.45 12.97 -4.49
CA ARG A 105 0.38 12.09 -4.93
C ARG A 105 0.28 10.90 -3.98
N ILE A 106 -0.89 10.71 -3.40
CA ILE A 106 -1.11 9.70 -2.35
C ILE A 106 -1.79 8.47 -2.96
N VAL A 107 -1.22 7.31 -2.71
CA VAL A 107 -1.79 6.01 -3.07
C VAL A 107 -2.04 5.23 -1.80
N LEU A 108 -3.26 4.76 -1.60
CA LEU A 108 -3.64 3.93 -0.46
C LEU A 108 -3.91 2.50 -0.93
N ASP A 109 -3.22 1.53 -0.36
CA ASP A 109 -3.43 0.10 -0.57
C ASP A 109 -4.13 -0.50 0.66
N ILE A 110 -5.30 -1.07 0.42
CA ILE A 110 -6.15 -1.68 1.45
C ILE A 110 -6.21 -3.21 1.35
N THR A 111 -5.31 -3.82 0.58
CA THR A 111 -5.30 -5.27 0.31
C THR A 111 -4.97 -6.09 1.55
N ALA A 112 -3.95 -5.66 2.29
CA ALA A 112 -3.46 -6.35 3.47
C ALA A 112 -4.09 -5.82 4.77
N GLY A 113 -3.92 -6.59 5.84
CA GLY A 113 -4.45 -6.26 7.16
C GLY A 113 -5.79 -6.93 7.45
N ARG A 114 -6.38 -6.57 8.60
CA ARG A 114 -7.66 -7.12 9.04
C ARG A 114 -8.81 -6.47 8.28
N LYS A 115 -9.93 -7.19 8.08
CA LYS A 115 -11.04 -6.72 7.22
C LYS A 115 -11.54 -5.31 7.53
N TYR A 116 -11.61 -4.94 8.82
CA TYR A 116 -12.06 -3.60 9.20
C TYR A 116 -11.04 -2.53 8.81
N MET A 117 -9.74 -2.84 8.76
CA MET A 117 -8.71 -1.89 8.31
C MET A 117 -8.93 -1.53 6.85
N SER A 118 -9.25 -2.51 6.00
CA SER A 118 -9.63 -2.26 4.61
C SER A 118 -10.91 -1.44 4.49
N ALA A 119 -11.93 -1.74 5.31
CA ALA A 119 -13.18 -0.98 5.34
C ALA A 119 -12.98 0.48 5.75
N LEU A 120 -12.18 0.72 6.79
CA LEU A 120 -11.82 2.07 7.24
C LEU A 120 -10.94 2.79 6.22
N GLY A 121 -9.99 2.10 5.59
CA GLY A 121 -9.19 2.63 4.48
C GLY A 121 -10.05 3.07 3.30
N MET A 122 -11.03 2.25 2.91
CA MET A 122 -12.01 2.61 1.88
C MET A 122 -12.86 3.82 2.30
N ALA A 123 -13.36 3.83 3.53
CA ALA A 123 -14.18 4.92 4.05
C ALA A 123 -13.42 6.25 4.06
N LEU A 124 -12.17 6.25 4.54
CA LEU A 124 -11.32 7.44 4.54
C LEU A 124 -10.93 7.86 3.12
N GLY A 125 -10.55 6.91 2.27
CA GLY A 125 -10.15 7.18 0.90
C GLY A 125 -11.26 7.82 0.07
N ARG A 126 -12.52 7.38 0.26
CA ARG A 126 -13.67 7.86 -0.52
C ARG A 126 -14.38 9.06 0.09
N TRP A 127 -14.52 9.11 1.42
CA TRP A 127 -15.31 10.14 2.11
C TRP A 127 -14.48 11.11 2.95
N GLY A 128 -13.19 10.84 3.18
CA GLY A 128 -12.30 11.65 4.01
C GLY A 128 -11.73 12.91 3.34
N ASN A 129 -12.08 13.18 2.08
CA ASN A 129 -11.57 14.32 1.30
C ASN A 129 -10.02 14.43 1.33
N ILE A 130 -9.32 13.30 1.16
CA ILE A 130 -7.86 13.25 1.20
C ILE A 130 -7.23 13.64 -0.14
N GLY A 131 -7.95 13.46 -1.26
CA GLY A 131 -7.40 13.70 -2.60
C GLY A 131 -6.44 12.59 -3.04
N LEU A 132 -6.82 11.33 -2.82
CA LEU A 132 -6.06 10.16 -3.28
C LEU A 132 -5.89 10.18 -4.81
N GLU A 133 -4.69 9.84 -5.29
CA GLU A 133 -4.46 9.51 -6.70
C GLU A 133 -5.06 8.15 -7.03
N LYS A 134 -4.85 7.15 -6.16
CA LYS A 134 -5.33 5.77 -6.31
C LYS A 134 -5.73 5.15 -4.96
N LEU A 135 -6.75 4.29 -5.00
CA LEU A 135 -7.15 3.43 -3.86
C LEU A 135 -7.14 1.97 -4.33
N TYR A 136 -6.10 1.24 -3.99
CA TYR A 136 -5.89 -0.11 -4.51
C TYR A 136 -6.41 -1.22 -3.60
N TYR A 137 -6.98 -2.24 -4.23
CA TYR A 137 -7.31 -3.53 -3.63
C TYR A 137 -7.01 -4.66 -4.62
N THR A 138 -6.16 -5.61 -4.24
CA THR A 138 -5.94 -6.84 -5.02
C THR A 138 -6.89 -7.94 -4.57
N HIS A 139 -7.76 -8.38 -5.47
CA HIS A 139 -8.58 -9.57 -5.26
C HIS A 139 -7.85 -10.80 -5.82
N LEU A 140 -7.54 -11.77 -4.96
CA LEU A 140 -7.13 -13.11 -5.35
C LEU A 140 -8.36 -14.03 -5.41
N TYR A 141 -8.61 -14.68 -6.55
CA TYR A 141 -9.75 -15.58 -6.71
C TYR A 141 -9.50 -16.95 -6.07
N ASP A 142 -8.24 -17.33 -5.89
CA ASP A 142 -7.82 -18.58 -5.27
C ASP A 142 -6.74 -18.31 -4.20
N GLN A 143 -7.01 -18.77 -2.98
CA GLN A 143 -6.15 -18.55 -1.82
C GLN A 143 -4.80 -19.28 -1.94
N ARG A 144 -4.65 -20.27 -2.82
CA ARG A 144 -3.37 -20.94 -3.05
C ARG A 144 -2.26 -19.99 -3.51
N TYR A 145 -2.62 -18.81 -4.01
CA TYR A 145 -1.69 -17.79 -4.46
C TYR A 145 -1.36 -16.72 -3.41
N THR A 146 -1.87 -16.85 -2.19
CA THR A 146 -1.67 -15.84 -1.12
C THR A 146 -0.19 -15.50 -0.91
N ASP A 147 0.69 -16.50 -0.93
CA ASP A 147 2.13 -16.32 -0.73
C ASP A 147 2.95 -16.57 -2.00
N VAL A 148 2.31 -16.44 -3.18
CA VAL A 148 2.97 -16.58 -4.48
C VAL A 148 3.33 -15.19 -5.01
N PRO A 149 4.57 -14.97 -5.50
CA PRO A 149 4.95 -13.70 -6.11
C PRO A 149 4.12 -13.36 -7.35
N TYR A 150 3.77 -12.08 -7.52
CA TYR A 150 2.91 -11.56 -8.59
C TYR A 150 3.18 -12.14 -9.99
N PRO A 151 4.43 -12.21 -10.50
CA PRO A 151 4.69 -12.73 -11.85
C PRO A 151 4.35 -14.22 -12.03
N LEU A 152 4.23 -14.97 -10.93
CA LEU A 152 3.94 -16.40 -10.92
C LEU A 152 2.44 -16.69 -10.71
N ILE A 153 1.63 -15.67 -10.41
CA ILE A 153 0.18 -15.81 -10.32
C ILE A 153 -0.41 -15.72 -11.74
N PRO A 154 -1.20 -16.70 -12.21
CA PRO A 154 -1.85 -16.59 -13.51
C PRO A 154 -2.77 -15.35 -13.55
N ARG A 155 -2.71 -14.57 -14.64
CA ARG A 155 -3.46 -13.30 -14.76
C ARG A 155 -4.97 -13.40 -14.51
N HIS A 156 -5.57 -14.56 -14.79
CA HIS A 156 -7.01 -14.79 -14.57
C HIS A 156 -7.34 -15.16 -13.11
N GLN A 157 -6.35 -15.27 -12.22
CA GLN A 157 -6.50 -15.66 -10.81
C GLN A 157 -6.41 -14.46 -9.85
N HIS A 158 -6.14 -13.28 -10.37
CA HIS A 158 -6.11 -12.06 -9.57
C HIS A 158 -6.59 -10.85 -10.36
N ARG A 159 -7.04 -9.82 -9.65
CA ARG A 159 -7.36 -8.53 -10.24
C ARG A 159 -7.00 -7.41 -9.28
N LEU A 160 -6.23 -6.44 -9.78
CA LEU A 160 -5.97 -5.19 -9.09
C LEU A 160 -7.11 -4.21 -9.43
N TYR A 161 -7.80 -3.72 -8.42
CA TYR A 161 -8.85 -2.71 -8.55
C TYR A 161 -8.33 -1.37 -8.08
N ASP A 162 -8.55 -0.33 -8.88
CA ASP A 162 -8.64 1.04 -8.35
C ASP A 162 -10.10 1.30 -7.96
N LEU A 163 -10.34 1.36 -6.66
CA LEU A 163 -11.67 1.53 -6.10
C LEU A 163 -12.20 2.97 -6.28
N LEU A 164 -11.33 3.95 -6.54
CA LEU A 164 -11.80 5.29 -6.88
C LEU A 164 -12.47 5.30 -8.26
N GLU A 165 -11.92 4.57 -9.22
CA GLU A 165 -12.47 4.41 -10.58
C GLU A 165 -13.68 3.48 -10.62
N THR A 166 -13.67 2.42 -9.80
CA THR A 166 -14.72 1.40 -9.80
C THR A 166 -16.09 1.94 -9.33
N PHE A 167 -16.09 2.95 -8.45
CA PHE A 167 -17.30 3.55 -7.86
C PHE A 167 -17.48 5.03 -8.26
N GLN A 168 -17.09 5.38 -9.50
CA GLN A 168 -17.40 6.67 -10.12
C GLN A 168 -18.88 6.77 -10.50
#